data_AF-A0A9D9XSL7-F1
#
_entry.id   AF-A0A9D9XSL7-F1
#
_cell.length_a   1.000
_cell.length_b   1.000
_cell.length_c   1.000
_cell.angle_alpha   90.00
_cell.angle_beta   90.00
_cell.angle_gamma   90.00
#
_symmetry.space_group_name_H-M   'P 1'
#
loop_
_entity.id
_entity.type
_entity.pdbx_description
1 polymer ?
#
loop_
_entity_poly.entity_id
_entity_poly.type
_entity_poly.pdbx_seq_one_letter_code
_entity_poly.pdbx_strand_id
1 'polypeptide(L)'
;QIHYAAEDVAFLPALWRVLAQRLAGKPAGDWAREECAATVARFRARTGADWRALGGAWRLDRRGLAVLSALHAWREETVRTRDLPRSWLVPDAALLRLAELRPQREEQLGAVEDLPEGVRRRYGRAILEQVATALALDAAELPPAVPPPLDTAQGRQLKALRALAITCGEALGVAPEMLARRRDFEELLRWCDAGEGVQSPAVLGGWRREVIGEELLALARKGAA
;
A
#
# COMPACT_ATOMS: atom_id res chain seq x y z
N GLN A 1 5.06 29.03 -15.56
CA GLN A 1 5.23 27.56 -15.52
C GLN A 1 6.67 27.15 -15.81
N ILE A 2 7.29 27.58 -16.92
CA ILE A 2 8.69 27.23 -17.24
C ILE A 2 9.68 27.70 -16.17
N HIS A 3 9.58 28.96 -15.73
CA HIS A 3 10.46 29.52 -14.69
C HIS A 3 10.37 28.73 -13.38
N TYR A 4 9.15 28.49 -12.90
CA TYR A 4 8.88 27.66 -11.72
C TYR A 4 9.51 26.26 -11.83
N ALA A 5 9.32 25.56 -12.96
CA ALA A 5 9.89 24.23 -13.16
C ALA A 5 11.44 24.23 -13.19
N ALA A 6 12.06 25.32 -13.66
CA ALA A 6 13.51 25.46 -13.63
C ALA A 6 14.04 25.68 -12.21
N GLU A 7 13.34 26.49 -11.41
CA GLU A 7 13.71 26.76 -10.01
C GLU A 7 13.62 25.50 -9.13
N ASP A 8 12.68 24.60 -9.40
CA ASP A 8 12.54 23.31 -8.69
C ASP A 8 13.79 22.41 -8.80
N VAL A 9 14.63 22.59 -9.82
CA VAL A 9 15.84 21.77 -10.05
C VAL A 9 17.14 22.54 -9.95
N ALA A 10 17.13 23.86 -10.17
CA ALA A 10 18.33 24.70 -10.22
C ALA A 10 19.16 24.61 -8.91
N PHE A 11 18.48 24.51 -7.76
CA PHE A 11 19.12 24.52 -6.45
C PHE A 11 19.43 23.12 -5.89
N LEU A 12 18.91 22.04 -6.50
CA LEU A 12 19.09 20.68 -5.98
C LEU A 12 20.57 20.25 -5.87
N PRO A 13 21.47 20.54 -6.83
CA PRO A 13 22.88 20.16 -6.69
C PRO A 13 23.58 20.88 -5.53
N ALA A 14 23.23 22.16 -5.29
CA ALA A 14 23.79 22.92 -4.17
C ALA A 14 23.27 22.38 -2.83
N LEU A 15 21.97 22.12 -2.74
CA LEU A 15 21.34 21.51 -1.56
C LEU A 15 21.95 20.13 -1.25
N TRP A 16 22.14 19.29 -2.28
CA TRP A 16 22.75 17.97 -2.13
C TRP A 16 24.15 18.06 -1.52
N ARG A 17 25.00 18.99 -1.96
CA ARG A 17 26.36 19.15 -1.40
C ARG A 17 26.32 19.49 0.10
N VAL A 18 25.43 20.39 0.50
CA VAL A 18 25.25 20.78 1.91
C VAL A 18 24.78 19.58 2.74
N LEU A 19 23.80 18.82 2.25
CA LEU A 19 23.28 17.65 2.94
C LEU A 19 24.32 16.52 3.03
N ALA A 20 25.05 16.26 1.94
CA ALA A 20 26.11 15.26 1.90
C ALA A 20 27.23 15.55 2.91
N GLN A 21 27.64 16.83 3.03
CA GLN A 21 28.61 17.24 4.04
C GLN A 21 28.08 17.06 5.47
N ARG A 22 26.80 17.38 5.73
CA ARG A 22 26.19 17.19 7.06
C ARG A 22 26.08 15.73 7.48
N LEU A 23 25.99 14.82 6.51
CA LEU A 23 25.91 13.37 6.71
C LEU A 23 27.27 12.66 6.64
N ALA A 24 28.32 13.36 6.19
CA ALA A 24 29.65 12.78 6.08
C ALA A 24 30.17 12.30 7.45
N GLY A 25 30.67 11.05 7.49
CA GLY A 25 31.18 10.43 8.70
C GLY A 25 30.12 10.00 9.72
N LYS A 26 28.83 10.10 9.41
CA LYS A 26 27.72 9.66 10.29
C LYS A 26 27.06 8.40 9.73
N PRO A 27 26.58 7.48 10.59
CA PRO A 27 25.78 6.32 10.16
C PRO A 27 24.57 6.71 9.29
N ALA A 28 23.94 7.85 9.60
CA ALA A 28 22.83 8.40 8.83
C ALA A 28 23.15 8.64 7.34
N GLY A 29 24.42 8.82 6.97
CA GLY A 29 24.84 8.91 5.57
C GLY A 29 24.71 7.59 4.82
N ASP A 30 25.04 6.47 5.46
CA ASP A 30 24.83 5.14 4.90
C ASP A 30 23.34 4.80 4.82
N TRP A 31 22.59 5.11 5.88
CA TRP A 31 21.13 4.92 5.92
C TRP A 31 20.46 5.67 4.77
N ALA A 32 20.83 6.93 4.54
CA ALA A 32 20.27 7.72 3.44
C ALA A 32 20.57 7.11 2.06
N ARG A 33 21.78 6.58 1.84
CA ARG A 33 22.13 5.89 0.58
C ARG A 33 21.28 4.65 0.37
N GLU A 34 21.13 3.83 1.40
CA GLU A 34 20.30 2.63 1.36
C GLU A 34 18.83 2.97 1.08
N GLU A 35 18.28 3.99 1.74
CA GLU A 35 16.91 4.47 1.50
C GLU A 35 16.69 4.99 0.07
N CYS A 36 17.66 5.74 -0.47
CA CYS A 36 17.61 6.20 -1.85
C CYS A 36 17.61 5.01 -2.82
N ALA A 37 18.48 4.03 -2.62
CA ALA A 37 18.56 2.83 -3.45
C ALA A 37 17.26 2.02 -3.37
N ALA A 38 16.72 1.79 -2.16
CA ALA A 38 15.46 1.09 -1.95
C ALA A 38 14.26 1.84 -2.57
N THR A 39 14.27 3.17 -2.57
CA THR A 39 13.23 3.99 -3.22
C THR A 39 13.26 3.83 -4.74
N VAL A 40 14.44 3.88 -5.36
CA VAL A 40 14.61 3.64 -6.80
C VAL A 40 14.19 2.21 -7.17
N ALA A 41 14.61 1.21 -6.38
CA ALA A 41 14.25 -0.18 -6.60
C ALA A 41 12.72 -0.39 -6.53
N ARG A 42 12.05 0.14 -5.51
CA ARG A 42 10.58 0.09 -5.38
C ARG A 42 9.86 0.77 -6.55
N PHE A 43 10.37 1.91 -7.02
CA PHE A 43 9.79 2.59 -8.17
C PHE A 43 9.89 1.73 -9.43
N ARG A 44 11.04 1.11 -9.69
CA ARG A 44 11.28 0.22 -10.84
C ARG A 44 10.49 -1.08 -10.76
N ALA A 45 10.33 -1.65 -9.56
CA ALA A 45 9.61 -2.88 -9.32
C ALA A 45 8.08 -2.69 -9.25
N ARG A 46 7.56 -1.47 -9.39
CA ARG A 46 6.14 -1.19 -9.24
C ARG A 46 5.33 -1.82 -10.37
N THR A 47 4.72 -2.96 -10.09
CA THR A 47 3.80 -3.67 -11.00
C THR A 47 2.36 -3.26 -10.72
N GLY A 48 1.76 -2.46 -11.61
CA GLY A 48 0.36 -2.07 -11.51
C GLY A 48 0.00 -1.35 -10.20
N ALA A 49 -1.30 -1.13 -9.97
CA ALA A 49 -1.80 -0.63 -8.71
C ALA A 49 -2.36 -1.79 -7.87
N ASP A 50 -2.11 -1.76 -6.55
CA ASP A 50 -2.50 -2.83 -5.63
C ASP A 50 -3.94 -2.67 -5.17
N TRP A 51 -4.84 -3.51 -5.70
CA TRP A 51 -6.26 -3.51 -5.33
C TRP A 51 -6.48 -3.82 -3.84
N ARG A 52 -5.52 -4.47 -3.16
CA ARG A 52 -5.61 -4.79 -1.73
C ARG A 52 -5.53 -3.55 -0.84
N ALA A 53 -4.95 -2.47 -1.36
CA ALA A 53 -4.84 -1.20 -0.65
C ALA A 53 -6.15 -0.39 -0.64
N LEU A 54 -7.17 -0.80 -1.40
CA LEU A 54 -8.47 -0.14 -1.41
C LEU A 54 -9.17 -0.33 -0.06
N GLY A 55 -9.53 0.78 0.57
CA GLY A 55 -10.16 0.79 1.90
C GLY A 55 -11.47 0.03 1.89
N GLY A 56 -11.56 -1.07 2.66
CA GLY A 56 -12.75 -1.93 2.73
C GLY A 56 -12.63 -3.25 1.96
N ALA A 57 -11.56 -3.48 1.20
CA ALA A 57 -11.32 -4.76 0.52
C ALA A 57 -11.33 -5.97 1.47
N TRP A 58 -10.88 -5.79 2.72
CA TRP A 58 -10.89 -6.81 3.78
C TRP A 58 -12.30 -7.35 4.13
N ARG A 59 -13.36 -6.62 3.79
CA ARG A 59 -14.75 -7.05 4.04
C ARG A 59 -15.28 -8.01 2.99
N LEU A 60 -14.63 -8.09 1.83
CA LEU A 60 -15.05 -8.94 0.73
C LEU A 60 -14.55 -10.37 0.95
N ASP A 61 -15.38 -11.35 0.59
CA ASP A 61 -14.93 -12.73 0.48
C ASP A 61 -13.95 -12.89 -0.70
N ARG A 62 -13.31 -14.07 -0.82
CA ARG A 62 -12.33 -14.36 -1.88
C ARG A 62 -12.86 -14.16 -3.30
N ARG A 63 -14.16 -14.35 -3.51
CA ARG A 63 -14.81 -14.18 -4.82
C ARG A 63 -15.04 -12.70 -5.13
N GLY A 64 -15.48 -11.92 -4.15
CA GLY A 64 -15.56 -10.46 -4.24
C GLY A 64 -14.18 -9.84 -4.47
N LEU A 65 -13.14 -10.35 -3.82
CA LEU A 65 -11.77 -9.92 -4.07
C LEU A 65 -11.29 -10.22 -5.49
N ALA A 66 -11.67 -11.36 -6.08
CA ALA A 66 -11.40 -11.64 -7.48
C ALA A 66 -12.06 -10.60 -8.40
N VAL A 67 -13.33 -10.28 -8.15
CA VAL A 67 -14.07 -9.25 -8.91
C VAL A 67 -13.41 -7.88 -8.75
N LEU A 68 -13.05 -7.50 -7.52
CA LEU A 68 -12.34 -6.24 -7.24
C LEU A 68 -11.01 -6.17 -7.99
N SER A 69 -10.22 -7.26 -7.98
CA SER A 69 -8.95 -7.35 -8.69
C SER A 69 -9.11 -7.14 -10.19
N ALA A 70 -10.09 -7.82 -10.81
CA ALA A 70 -10.37 -7.72 -12.24
C ALA A 70 -10.85 -6.32 -12.64
N LEU A 71 -11.82 -5.76 -11.90
CA LEU A 71 -12.32 -4.41 -12.15
C LEU A 71 -11.25 -3.33 -11.94
N HIS A 72 -10.39 -3.51 -10.94
CA HIS A 72 -9.30 -2.59 -10.68
C HIS A 72 -8.28 -2.61 -11.81
N ALA A 73 -7.88 -3.79 -12.30
CA ALA A 73 -6.98 -3.92 -13.44
C ALA A 73 -7.56 -3.26 -14.71
N TRP A 74 -8.84 -3.51 -15.00
CA TRP A 74 -9.54 -2.87 -16.11
C TRP A 74 -9.59 -1.34 -15.97
N ARG A 75 -9.88 -0.82 -14.77
CA ARG A 75 -9.88 0.62 -14.50
C ARG A 75 -8.51 1.22 -14.78
N GLU A 76 -7.44 0.63 -14.24
CA GLU A 76 -6.07 1.12 -14.41
C GLU A 76 -5.62 1.13 -15.88
N GLU A 77 -6.04 0.14 -16.66
CA GLU A 77 -5.77 0.11 -18.10
C GLU A 77 -6.55 1.20 -18.84
N THR A 78 -7.83 1.34 -18.53
CA THR A 78 -8.71 2.31 -19.20
C THR A 78 -8.29 3.74 -18.91
N VAL A 79 -7.94 4.07 -17.66
CA VAL A 79 -7.50 5.43 -17.32
C VAL A 79 -6.15 5.78 -17.93
N ARG A 80 -5.24 4.82 -18.07
CA ARG A 80 -3.96 5.03 -18.77
C ARG A 80 -4.18 5.24 -20.27
N THR A 81 -5.03 4.42 -20.88
CA THR A 81 -5.37 4.54 -22.31
C THR A 81 -6.08 5.85 -22.63
N ARG A 82 -6.94 6.33 -21.72
CA ARG A 82 -7.76 7.52 -21.94
C ARG A 82 -7.19 8.80 -21.34
N ASP A 83 -6.09 8.72 -20.60
CA ASP A 83 -5.47 9.83 -19.86
C ASP A 83 -6.48 10.57 -18.97
N LEU A 84 -7.14 9.83 -18.08
CA LEU A 84 -8.17 10.36 -17.18
C LEU A 84 -7.84 10.06 -15.72
N PRO A 85 -8.27 10.91 -14.76
CA PRO A 85 -8.21 10.56 -13.35
C PRO A 85 -9.04 9.31 -13.01
N ARG A 86 -8.51 8.45 -12.13
CA ARG A 86 -9.19 7.22 -11.63
C ARG A 86 -10.61 7.49 -11.13
N SER A 87 -10.76 8.54 -10.33
CA SER A 87 -12.03 8.93 -9.72
C SER A 87 -13.09 9.37 -10.74
N TRP A 88 -12.69 9.81 -11.93
CA TRP A 88 -13.63 10.20 -12.99
C TRP A 88 -14.18 9.00 -13.75
N LEU A 89 -13.40 7.91 -13.82
CA LEU A 89 -13.84 6.68 -14.47
C LEU A 89 -14.68 5.83 -13.52
N VAL A 90 -14.12 5.33 -12.42
CA VAL A 90 -14.89 4.61 -11.39
C VAL A 90 -14.27 4.94 -10.03
N PRO A 91 -14.98 5.64 -9.13
CA PRO A 91 -14.52 5.88 -7.76
C PRO A 91 -14.24 4.57 -7.01
N ASP A 92 -13.35 4.62 -6.01
CA ASP A 92 -13.00 3.42 -5.22
C ASP A 92 -14.22 2.82 -4.50
N ALA A 93 -15.14 3.66 -4.00
CA ALA A 93 -16.38 3.22 -3.37
C ALA A 93 -17.28 2.44 -4.35
N ALA A 94 -17.41 2.93 -5.59
CA ALA A 94 -18.17 2.25 -6.64
C ALA A 94 -17.53 0.91 -7.04
N LEU A 95 -16.20 0.84 -7.14
CA LEU A 95 -15.47 -0.42 -7.39
C LEU A 95 -15.76 -1.47 -6.31
N LEU A 96 -15.68 -1.07 -5.03
CA LEU A 96 -15.98 -1.97 -3.90
C LEU A 96 -17.43 -2.43 -3.94
N ARG A 97 -18.37 -1.53 -4.23
CA ARG A 97 -19.79 -1.86 -4.32
C ARG A 97 -20.09 -2.81 -5.48
N LEU A 98 -19.44 -2.64 -6.63
CA LEU A 98 -19.52 -3.58 -7.75
C LEU A 98 -19.00 -4.98 -7.37
N ALA A 99 -17.88 -5.03 -6.65
CA ALA A 99 -17.29 -6.28 -6.17
C ALA A 99 -18.16 -7.00 -5.11
N GLU A 100 -18.87 -6.22 -4.29
CA GLU A 100 -19.82 -6.74 -3.31
C GLU A 100 -21.10 -7.26 -3.97
N LEU A 101 -21.72 -6.48 -4.86
CA LEU A 101 -22.99 -6.82 -5.52
C LEU A 101 -22.86 -7.85 -6.64
N ARG A 102 -21.70 -7.90 -7.32
CA ARG A 102 -21.39 -8.82 -8.44
C ARG A 102 -22.49 -8.83 -9.51
N PRO A 103 -22.81 -7.66 -10.11
CA PRO A 103 -23.85 -7.56 -11.11
C PRO A 103 -23.50 -8.42 -12.34
N GLN A 104 -24.50 -9.11 -12.86
CA GLN A 104 -24.40 -9.97 -14.05
C GLN A 104 -25.24 -9.43 -15.22
N ARG A 105 -26.07 -8.42 -14.97
CA ARG A 105 -26.92 -7.78 -15.98
C ARG A 105 -26.85 -6.26 -15.85
N GLU A 106 -27.09 -5.56 -16.96
CA GLU A 106 -26.98 -4.09 -17.02
C GLU A 106 -27.94 -3.40 -16.05
N GLU A 107 -29.14 -3.95 -15.83
CA GLU A 107 -30.12 -3.35 -14.92
C GLU A 107 -29.61 -3.33 -13.47
N GLN A 108 -28.74 -4.27 -13.10
CA GLN A 108 -28.16 -4.36 -11.76
C GLN A 108 -27.08 -3.30 -11.51
N LEU A 109 -26.49 -2.73 -12.57
CA LEU A 109 -25.51 -1.64 -12.44
C LEU A 109 -26.16 -0.36 -11.90
N GLY A 110 -27.48 -0.20 -12.05
CA GLY A 110 -28.23 0.93 -11.49
C GLY A 110 -28.30 0.92 -9.95
N ALA A 111 -28.03 -0.21 -9.30
CA ALA A 111 -28.01 -0.33 -7.84
C ALA A 111 -26.69 0.18 -7.20
N VAL A 112 -25.73 0.61 -8.03
CA VAL A 112 -24.45 1.19 -7.59
C VAL A 112 -24.56 2.71 -7.66
N GLU A 113 -24.95 3.34 -6.56
CA GLU A 113 -25.23 4.79 -6.49
C GLU A 113 -24.03 5.64 -6.94
N ASP A 114 -22.81 5.26 -6.55
CA ASP A 114 -21.59 6.01 -6.85
C ASP A 114 -21.04 5.76 -8.28
N LEU A 115 -21.71 4.95 -9.11
CA LEU A 115 -21.28 4.69 -10.49
C LEU A 115 -21.81 5.79 -11.42
N PRO A 116 -20.95 6.63 -12.03
CA PRO A 116 -21.43 7.74 -12.86
C PRO A 116 -22.27 7.25 -14.05
N GLU A 117 -23.36 7.96 -14.37
CA GLU A 117 -24.27 7.61 -15.46
C GLU A 117 -23.55 7.37 -16.79
N GLY A 118 -22.69 8.31 -17.18
CA GLY A 118 -21.94 8.21 -18.43
C GLY A 118 -21.01 7.01 -18.48
N VAL A 119 -20.48 6.60 -17.32
CA VAL A 119 -19.64 5.41 -17.19
C VAL A 119 -20.49 4.16 -17.32
N ARG A 120 -21.63 4.09 -16.64
CA ARG A 120 -22.57 2.96 -16.75
C ARG A 120 -23.01 2.74 -18.19
N ARG A 121 -23.39 3.80 -18.91
CA ARG A 121 -23.83 3.71 -20.31
C ARG A 121 -22.69 3.33 -21.27
N ARG A 122 -21.47 3.83 -21.02
CA ARG A 122 -20.32 3.63 -21.92
C ARG A 122 -19.55 2.34 -21.67
N TYR A 123 -19.43 1.94 -20.41
CA TYR A 123 -18.55 0.86 -19.95
C TYR A 123 -19.30 -0.25 -19.21
N GLY A 124 -20.63 -0.18 -19.09
CA GLY A 124 -21.43 -1.19 -18.37
C GLY A 124 -21.15 -2.61 -18.82
N ARG A 125 -21.14 -2.85 -20.14
CA ARG A 125 -20.78 -4.16 -20.71
C ARG A 125 -19.36 -4.61 -20.33
N ALA A 126 -18.37 -3.73 -20.43
CA ALA A 126 -16.99 -4.05 -20.08
C ALA A 126 -16.84 -4.40 -18.58
N ILE A 127 -17.56 -3.68 -17.71
CA ILE A 127 -17.64 -3.96 -16.27
C ILE A 127 -18.23 -5.35 -16.03
N LEU A 128 -19.36 -5.66 -16.65
CA LEU A 128 -20.01 -6.98 -16.53
C LEU A 128 -19.14 -8.12 -17.03
N GLU A 129 -18.39 -7.90 -18.12
CA GLU A 129 -17.42 -8.87 -18.63
C GLU A 129 -16.33 -9.17 -17.58
N GLN A 130 -15.77 -8.15 -16.92
CA GLN A 130 -14.79 -8.38 -15.84
C GLN A 130 -15.39 -9.13 -14.64
N VAL A 131 -16.63 -8.80 -14.26
CA VAL A 131 -17.34 -9.50 -13.17
C VAL A 131 -17.53 -10.97 -13.55
N ALA A 132 -18.02 -11.25 -14.76
CA ALA A 132 -18.25 -12.61 -15.23
C ALA A 132 -16.95 -13.43 -15.28
N THR A 133 -15.86 -12.87 -15.82
CA THR A 133 -14.55 -13.53 -15.84
C THR A 133 -14.05 -13.86 -14.43
N ALA A 134 -14.15 -12.92 -13.49
CA ALA A 134 -13.73 -13.15 -12.11
C ALA A 134 -14.60 -14.18 -11.38
N LEU A 135 -15.90 -14.23 -11.68
CA LEU A 135 -16.81 -15.22 -11.11
C LEU A 135 -16.51 -16.64 -11.61
N ALA A 136 -16.05 -16.77 -12.85
CA ALA A 136 -15.74 -18.04 -13.49
C ALA A 136 -14.42 -18.71 -13.02
N LEU A 137 -13.59 -18.01 -12.24
CA LEU A 137 -12.34 -18.55 -11.71
C LEU A 137 -12.56 -19.77 -10.81
N ASP A 138 -11.62 -20.72 -10.83
CA ASP A 138 -11.65 -21.83 -9.89
C ASP A 138 -11.29 -21.39 -8.47
N ALA A 139 -11.72 -22.16 -7.47
CA ALA A 139 -11.45 -21.84 -6.06
C ALA A 139 -9.95 -21.75 -5.72
N ALA A 140 -9.11 -22.45 -6.49
CA ALA A 140 -7.65 -22.42 -6.38
C ALA A 140 -7.04 -21.10 -6.92
N GLU A 141 -7.70 -20.46 -7.89
CA GLU A 141 -7.23 -19.22 -8.52
C GLU A 141 -7.71 -17.96 -7.77
N LEU A 142 -8.68 -18.10 -6.87
CA LEU A 142 -9.17 -16.97 -6.10
C LEU A 142 -8.07 -16.36 -5.22
N PRO A 143 -7.98 -15.02 -5.15
CA PRO A 143 -6.99 -14.38 -4.32
C PRO A 143 -7.16 -14.75 -2.83
N PRO A 144 -6.07 -14.68 -2.05
CA PRO A 144 -6.16 -14.83 -0.61
C PRO A 144 -6.99 -13.69 0.00
N ALA A 145 -7.59 -13.96 1.16
CA ALA A 145 -8.31 -12.93 1.91
C ALA A 145 -7.38 -11.77 2.27
N VAL A 146 -7.91 -10.54 2.26
CA VAL A 146 -7.20 -9.38 2.76
C VAL A 146 -7.34 -9.36 4.28
N PRO A 147 -6.23 -9.26 5.05
CA PRO A 147 -6.31 -9.24 6.50
C PRO A 147 -7.20 -8.11 7.01
N PRO A 148 -8.00 -8.35 8.07
CA PRO A 148 -8.78 -7.29 8.69
C PRO A 148 -7.86 -6.22 9.32
N PRO A 149 -8.44 -5.07 9.72
CA PRO A 149 -7.79 -4.13 10.62
C PRO A 149 -7.30 -4.84 11.89
N LEU A 150 -6.27 -4.28 12.52
CA LEU A 150 -5.75 -4.79 13.79
C LEU A 150 -6.85 -4.83 14.85
N ASP A 151 -6.86 -5.88 15.66
CA ASP A 151 -7.75 -5.99 16.81
C ASP A 151 -7.29 -5.10 17.99
N THR A 152 -8.02 -5.14 19.11
CA THR A 152 -7.71 -4.34 20.29
C THR A 152 -6.35 -4.69 20.92
N ALA A 153 -5.95 -5.96 20.92
CA ALA A 153 -4.69 -6.40 21.49
C ALA A 153 -3.50 -5.94 20.63
N GLN A 154 -3.58 -6.19 19.32
CA GLN A 154 -2.66 -5.69 18.32
C GLN A 154 -2.60 -4.16 18.30
N GLY A 155 -3.72 -3.48 18.54
CA GLY A 155 -3.78 -2.03 18.70
C GLY A 155 -2.96 -1.50 19.88
N ARG A 156 -2.92 -2.23 21.00
CA ARG A 156 -2.05 -1.91 22.14
C ARG A 156 -0.58 -2.14 21.80
N GLN A 157 -0.25 -3.26 21.14
CA GLN A 157 1.12 -3.54 20.68
C GLN A 157 1.61 -2.47 19.71
N LEU A 158 0.77 -2.07 18.74
CA LEU A 158 1.07 -1.00 17.80
C LEU A 158 1.44 0.31 18.51
N LYS A 159 0.72 0.66 19.59
CA LYS A 159 1.02 1.85 20.40
C LYS A 159 2.40 1.73 21.07
N ALA A 160 2.75 0.56 21.59
CA ALA A 160 4.05 0.31 22.20
C ALA A 160 5.20 0.37 21.18
N LEU A 161 5.03 -0.25 20.00
CA LEU A 161 6.00 -0.20 18.90
C LEU A 161 6.25 1.25 18.42
N ARG A 162 5.18 2.05 18.32
CA ARG A 162 5.30 3.49 17.98
C ARG A 162 6.07 4.27 19.04
N ALA A 163 5.79 4.03 20.32
CA ALA A 163 6.50 4.71 21.40
C ALA A 163 8.00 4.39 21.36
N LEU A 164 8.36 3.13 21.09
CA LEU A 164 9.76 2.73 20.90
C LEU A 164 10.42 3.48 19.73
N ALA A 165 9.75 3.57 18.59
CA ALA A 165 10.27 4.32 17.43
C ALA A 165 10.43 5.81 17.70
N ILE A 166 9.57 6.41 18.52
CA ILE A 166 9.70 7.81 18.94
C ILE A 166 10.98 7.98 19.80
N THR A 167 11.13 7.18 20.86
CA THR A 167 12.31 7.23 21.74
C THR A 167 13.61 7.01 20.97
N CYS A 168 13.63 6.01 20.08
CA CYS A 168 14.80 5.71 19.25
C CYS A 168 15.10 6.86 18.26
N GLY A 169 14.06 7.44 17.65
CA GLY A 169 14.19 8.58 16.74
C GLY A 169 14.79 9.81 17.43
N GLU A 170 14.31 10.13 18.64
CA GLU A 170 14.86 11.22 19.46
C GLU A 170 16.32 11.00 19.81
N ALA A 171 16.71 9.79 20.23
CA ALA A 171 18.08 9.45 20.58
C ALA A 171 19.05 9.54 19.38
N LEU A 172 18.57 9.20 18.18
CA LEU A 172 19.37 9.18 16.95
C LEU A 172 19.30 10.49 16.17
N GLY A 173 18.44 11.42 16.56
CA GLY A 173 18.20 12.67 15.82
C GLY A 173 17.58 12.44 14.44
N VAL A 174 16.76 11.39 14.29
CA VAL A 174 16.04 11.06 13.04
C VAL A 174 14.54 11.03 13.29
N ALA A 175 13.76 11.36 12.27
CA ALA A 175 12.31 11.27 12.36
C ALA A 175 11.87 9.81 12.61
N PRO A 176 10.94 9.53 13.54
CA PRO A 176 10.47 8.17 13.83
C PRO A 176 9.97 7.43 12.57
N GLU A 177 9.39 8.14 11.61
CA GLU A 177 8.89 7.60 10.35
C GLU A 177 9.99 7.13 9.39
N MET A 178 11.25 7.53 9.62
CA MET A 178 12.42 6.98 8.94
C MET A 178 12.78 5.60 9.49
N LEU A 179 12.57 5.39 10.79
CA LEU A 179 12.81 4.11 11.46
C LEU A 179 11.71 3.11 11.10
N ALA A 180 10.45 3.47 11.29
CA ALA A 180 9.31 2.63 10.90
C ALA A 180 8.02 3.46 10.81
N ARG A 181 7.18 3.13 9.84
CA ARG A 181 5.84 3.71 9.67
C ARG A 181 4.79 2.78 10.25
N ARG A 182 3.55 3.29 10.36
CA ARG A 182 2.39 2.48 10.80
C ARG A 182 2.31 1.13 10.08
N ARG A 183 2.44 1.14 8.74
CA ARG A 183 2.37 -0.07 7.92
C ARG A 183 3.43 -1.10 8.33
N ASP A 184 4.65 -0.67 8.63
CA ASP A 184 5.75 -1.57 8.98
C ASP A 184 5.48 -2.27 10.32
N PHE A 185 4.90 -1.56 11.29
CA PHE A 185 4.46 -2.16 12.55
C PHE A 185 3.31 -3.16 12.36
N GLU A 186 2.32 -2.83 11.53
CA GLU A 186 1.23 -3.77 11.23
C GLU A 186 1.73 -5.02 10.51
N GLU A 187 2.68 -4.85 9.59
CA GLU A 187 3.33 -5.95 8.87
C GLU A 187 4.13 -6.83 9.82
N LEU A 188 4.86 -6.23 10.77
CA LEU A 188 5.58 -6.95 11.82
C LEU A 188 4.66 -7.76 12.73
N LEU A 189 3.56 -7.17 13.21
CA LEU A 189 2.60 -7.87 14.07
C LEU A 189 1.97 -9.05 13.33
N ARG A 190 1.50 -8.83 12.09
CA ARG A 190 0.94 -9.89 11.25
C ARG A 190 1.94 -10.99 10.94
N TRP A 191 3.20 -10.63 10.72
CA TRP A 191 4.27 -11.60 10.47
C TRP A 191 4.55 -12.47 11.71
N CYS A 192 4.54 -11.88 12.92
CA CYS A 192 4.65 -12.64 14.16
C CYS A 192 3.49 -13.64 14.35
N ASP A 193 2.27 -13.28 13.93
CA ASP A 193 1.08 -14.14 14.04
C ASP A 193 1.05 -15.26 12.99
N ALA A 194 1.60 -15.02 11.79
CA ALA A 194 1.48 -15.94 10.65
C ALA A 194 2.40 -17.18 10.71
N GLY A 195 3.42 -17.19 11.58
CA GLY A 195 4.36 -18.30 11.71
C GLY A 195 5.44 -18.37 10.62
N GLU A 196 6.13 -19.51 10.51
CA GLU A 196 7.25 -19.71 9.59
C GLU A 196 6.80 -19.76 8.11
N GLY A 197 7.66 -19.28 7.20
CA GLY A 197 7.43 -19.34 5.75
C GLY A 197 6.90 -18.05 5.11
N VAL A 198 6.60 -17.01 5.89
CA VAL A 198 6.27 -15.67 5.38
C VAL A 198 7.53 -14.81 5.28
N GLN A 199 7.66 -14.08 4.17
CA GLN A 199 8.76 -13.13 3.97
C GLN A 199 8.84 -12.12 5.14
N SER A 200 10.05 -11.91 5.67
CA SER A 200 10.24 -11.01 6.80
C SER A 200 9.94 -9.55 6.40
N PRO A 201 9.32 -8.75 7.30
CA PRO A 201 9.07 -7.34 7.06
C PRO A 201 10.35 -6.55 6.78
N ALA A 202 10.23 -5.49 5.98
CA ALA A 202 11.37 -4.64 5.60
C ALA A 202 12.08 -3.99 6.80
N VAL A 203 11.38 -3.75 7.91
CA VAL A 203 11.97 -3.20 9.16
C VAL A 203 13.00 -4.14 9.80
N LEU A 204 12.97 -5.43 9.46
CA LEU A 204 13.93 -6.44 9.90
C LEU A 204 15.07 -6.66 8.89
N GLY A 205 15.21 -5.77 7.89
CA GLY A 205 16.27 -5.81 6.90
C GLY A 205 17.16 -4.57 6.96
N GLY A 206 18.37 -4.71 6.40
CA GLY A 206 19.29 -3.59 6.22
C GLY A 206 19.67 -2.86 7.51
N TRP A 207 19.95 -1.56 7.39
CA TRP A 207 20.35 -0.73 8.54
C TRP A 207 19.29 -0.67 9.66
N ARG A 208 18.00 -0.78 9.33
CA ARG A 208 16.92 -0.70 10.33
C ARG A 208 16.97 -1.85 11.31
N ARG A 209 17.39 -3.03 10.88
CA ARG A 209 17.47 -4.21 11.74
C ARG A 209 18.38 -3.95 12.93
N GLU A 210 19.56 -3.40 12.66
CA GLU A 210 20.60 -3.10 13.65
C GLU A 210 20.20 -1.96 14.60
N VAL A 211 19.42 -0.99 14.09
CA VAL A 211 19.07 0.22 14.82
C VAL A 211 17.84 0.05 15.70
N ILE A 212 16.81 -0.64 15.23
CA ILE A 212 15.52 -0.74 15.94
C ILE A 212 14.79 -2.08 15.69
N GLY A 213 15.10 -2.79 14.61
CA GLY A 213 14.32 -3.97 14.19
C GLY A 213 14.33 -5.11 15.20
N GLU A 214 15.46 -5.42 15.83
CA GLU A 214 15.53 -6.46 16.87
C GLU A 214 14.70 -6.10 18.11
N GLU A 215 14.72 -4.83 18.54
CA GLU A 215 13.91 -4.37 19.67
C GLU A 215 12.42 -4.37 19.35
N LEU A 216 12.03 -3.94 18.14
CA LEU A 216 10.65 -4.03 17.67
C LEU A 216 10.17 -5.48 17.63
N LEU A 217 11.01 -6.40 17.15
CA LEU A 217 10.68 -7.82 17.09
C LEU A 217 10.48 -8.41 18.48
N ALA A 218 11.39 -8.12 19.41
CA ALA A 218 11.28 -8.56 20.80
C ALA A 218 10.00 -8.03 21.46
N LEU A 219 9.66 -6.75 21.22
CA LEU A 219 8.46 -6.13 21.76
C LEU A 219 7.17 -6.71 21.14
N ALA A 220 7.16 -6.94 19.82
CA ALA A 220 6.04 -7.56 19.12
C ALA A 220 5.74 -8.95 19.67
N ARG A 221 6.76 -9.80 19.85
CA ARG A 221 6.62 -11.17 20.37
C ARG A 221 6.15 -11.22 21.82
N LYS A 222 6.61 -10.30 22.67
CA LYS A 222 6.18 -10.24 24.09
C LYS A 222 4.70 -9.96 24.27
N GLY A 223 4.06 -9.26 23.33
CA GLY A 223 2.62 -8.98 23.38
C GLY A 223 1.74 -10.08 22.76
N ALA A 224 2.34 -11.06 22.09
CA ALA A 224 1.65 -12.21 21.51
C ALA A 224 1.58 -13.42 22.46
N ALA A 225 2.38 -13.40 23.53
CA ALA A 225 2.37 -14.36 24.64
C ALA A 225 1.42 -13.91 25.75
#